data_AF-A0A5Q4FME9-F1
#
_entry.id   AF-A0A5Q4FME9-F1
#
_cell.length_a   1.000
_cell.length_b   1.000
_cell.length_c   1.000
_cell.angle_alpha   90.00
_cell.angle_beta   90.00
_cell.angle_gamma   90.00
#
_symmetry.space_group_name_H-M   'P 1'
#
loop_
_entity.id
_entity.type
_entity.pdbx_description
1 polymer ?
#
loop_
_entity_poly.entity_id
_entity_poly.type
_entity_poly.pdbx_seq_one_letter_code
_entity_poly.pdbx_strand_id
1 'polypeptide(L)'
;MKFLRIAVIRAWLLLALFLLVTTGHVLSQDTERKPAFDHDFVVGLTLSGGGAAGLAHIGVLKVFEEAGIPVDLVTGTSMGAIVGALYAMGYS
;
A
#
# COMPACT_ATOMS: atom_id res chain seq x y z
N MET A 1 -31.79 4.43 47.45
CA MET A 1 -31.68 5.47 46.40
C MET A 1 -30.26 5.99 46.16
N LYS A 2 -29.38 6.17 47.18
CA LYS A 2 -28.00 6.66 46.99
C LYS A 2 -27.09 5.69 46.21
N PHE A 3 -27.19 4.38 46.47
CA PHE A 3 -26.41 3.35 45.78
C PHE A 3 -26.65 3.30 44.26
N LEU A 4 -27.91 3.40 43.84
CA LEU A 4 -28.26 3.40 42.41
C LEU A 4 -27.70 4.63 41.69
N ARG A 5 -27.72 5.81 42.33
CA ARG A 5 -27.14 7.03 41.76
C ARG A 5 -25.63 6.92 41.59
N ILE A 6 -24.91 6.29 42.54
CA ILE A 6 -23.46 6.08 42.46
C ILE A 6 -23.11 5.08 41.36
N ALA A 7 -23.89 4.00 41.20
CA ALA A 7 -23.68 3.03 40.14
C ALA A 7 -23.85 3.65 38.75
N VAL A 8 -24.89 4.48 38.56
CA VAL A 8 -25.13 5.20 37.30
C VAL A 8 -23.99 6.17 36.99
N ILE A 9 -23.54 6.96 37.97
CA ILE A 9 -22.42 7.90 37.77
C ILE A 9 -21.13 7.15 37.38
N ARG A 10 -20.84 6.01 38.03
CA ARG A 10 -19.67 5.19 37.68
C ARG A 10 -19.76 4.61 36.27
N ALA A 11 -20.94 4.16 35.84
CA ALA A 11 -21.15 3.66 34.48
C ALA A 11 -20.88 4.76 33.44
N TRP A 12 -21.38 5.98 33.67
CA TRP A 12 -21.12 7.13 32.78
C TRP A 12 -19.65 7.54 32.75
N LEU A 13 -18.94 7.50 33.88
CA LEU A 13 -17.50 7.78 33.94
C LEU A 13 -16.68 6.75 33.16
N LEU A 14 -17.02 5.46 33.29
CA LEU A 14 -16.35 4.39 32.53
C LEU A 14 -16.61 4.51 31.03
N LEU A 15 -17.85 4.84 30.64
CA LEU A 15 -18.19 5.07 29.24
C LEU A 15 -17.46 6.29 28.67
N ALA A 16 -17.42 7.40 29.40
CA ALA A 16 -16.68 8.59 28.99
C ALA A 16 -15.17 8.32 28.85
N LEU A 17 -14.58 7.56 29.78
CA LEU A 17 -13.18 7.16 29.71
C LEU A 17 -12.92 6.25 28.50
N PHE A 18 -13.79 5.29 28.25
CA PHE A 18 -13.70 4.41 27.06
C PHE A 18 -13.77 5.22 25.76
N LEU A 19 -14.71 6.16 25.64
CA LEU A 19 -14.85 7.03 24.47
C LEU A 19 -13.64 7.97 24.30
N LEU A 20 -13.05 8.44 25.39
CA LEU A 20 -11.84 9.27 25.34
C LEU A 20 -10.62 8.47 24.83
N VAL A 21 -10.47 7.22 25.28
CA VAL A 21 -9.39 6.34 24.84
C VAL A 21 -9.51 5.97 23.37
N THR A 22 -10.73 5.68 22.87
CA THR A 22 -10.93 5.33 21.46
C THR A 22 -10.76 6.51 20.51
N THR A 23 -11.06 7.73 20.94
CA THR A 23 -10.85 8.94 20.13
C THR A 23 -9.40 9.40 20.06
N GLY A 24 -8.59 9.11 21.09
CA GLY A 24 -7.15 9.41 21.09
C GLY A 24 -6.36 8.70 19.98
N HIS A 25 -6.76 7.48 19.60
CA HIS A 25 -6.13 6.74 18.49
C HIS A 25 -6.43 7.30 17.11
N VAL A 26 -7.52 8.06 16.95
CA VAL A 26 -7.92 8.65 15.66
C VAL A 26 -7.14 9.93 15.35
N LEU A 27 -6.68 10.66 16.37
CA LEU A 27 -5.98 11.95 16.21
C LEU A 27 -4.46 11.83 16.04
N SER A 28 -3.87 10.64 16.25
CA SER A 28 -2.41 10.43 16.16
C SER A 28 -1.97 9.82 14.83
N GLN A 29 -2.75 9.95 13.76
CA GLN A 29 -2.31 9.57 12.41
C GLN A 29 -1.62 10.75 11.71
N ASP A 30 -0.54 11.24 12.29
CA ASP A 30 0.45 11.98 11.51
C ASP A 30 1.10 10.96 10.57
N THR A 31 0.59 10.89 9.34
CA THR A 31 1.18 10.07 8.30
C THR A 31 2.50 10.74 7.90
N GLU A 32 3.59 10.40 8.60
CA GLU A 32 4.92 10.55 8.02
C GLU A 32 4.91 9.73 6.73
N ARG A 33 4.73 10.43 5.60
CA ARG A 33 4.75 9.82 4.28
C ARG A 33 6.20 9.47 3.97
N LYS A 34 6.69 8.34 4.49
CA LYS A 34 7.91 7.74 3.95
C LYS A 34 7.73 7.60 2.45
N PRO A 35 8.71 8.02 1.64
CA PRO A 35 8.64 7.77 0.21
C PRO A 35 8.51 6.26 0.02
N ALA A 36 7.60 5.85 -0.85
CA ALA A 36 7.33 4.42 -1.09
C ALA A 36 8.55 3.69 -1.66
N PHE A 37 9.51 4.44 -2.21
CA PHE A 37 10.74 3.99 -2.85
C PHE A 37 11.92 4.82 -2.31
N ASP A 38 13.15 4.29 -2.39
CA ASP A 38 14.33 4.90 -1.78
C ASP A 38 15.03 5.97 -2.64
N HIS A 39 14.49 6.26 -3.82
CA HIS A 39 15.05 7.18 -4.82
C HIS A 39 14.16 8.41 -5.09
N ASP A 40 14.78 9.47 -5.63
CA ASP A 40 14.19 10.81 -5.77
C ASP A 40 13.03 10.92 -6.77
N PHE A 41 12.92 9.99 -7.71
CA PHE A 41 11.90 10.01 -8.77
C PHE A 41 11.31 8.64 -9.04
N VAL A 42 10.00 8.60 -9.23
CA VAL A 42 9.28 7.35 -9.50
C VAL A 42 9.36 6.98 -10.99
N VAL A 43 9.72 5.75 -11.29
CA VAL A 43 9.81 5.19 -12.64
C VAL A 43 8.64 4.25 -12.91
N GLY A 44 7.76 4.66 -13.82
CA GLY A 44 6.65 3.83 -14.31
C GLY A 44 6.94 3.19 -15.66
N LEU A 45 6.74 1.87 -15.78
CA LEU A 45 6.91 1.10 -17.01
C LEU A 45 5.55 0.60 -17.53
N THR A 46 5.24 0.87 -18.81
CA THR A 46 4.01 0.41 -19.46
C THR A 46 4.30 -0.65 -20.51
N LEU A 47 3.77 -1.86 -20.33
CA LEU A 47 3.93 -3.01 -21.22
C LEU A 47 2.70 -3.18 -22.12
N SER A 48 2.87 -2.89 -23.42
CA SER A 48 1.80 -3.07 -24.41
C SER A 48 1.40 -4.54 -24.58
N GLY A 49 0.23 -4.78 -25.17
CA GLY A 49 -0.18 -6.12 -25.61
C GLY A 49 0.59 -6.61 -26.83
N GLY A 50 0.46 -7.90 -27.14
CA GLY A 50 1.13 -8.51 -28.31
C GLY A 50 0.96 -10.02 -28.46
N GLY A 51 0.01 -10.64 -27.75
CA GLY A 51 -0.12 -12.11 -27.72
C GLY A 51 1.20 -12.79 -27.34
N ALA A 52 1.56 -13.87 -28.04
CA ALA A 52 2.79 -14.62 -27.79
C ALA A 52 4.07 -13.76 -27.93
N ALA A 53 4.09 -12.75 -28.82
CA ALA A 53 5.24 -11.86 -28.97
C ALA A 53 5.48 -10.99 -27.73
N GLY A 54 4.48 -10.81 -26.87
CA GLY A 54 4.60 -10.07 -25.62
C GLY A 54 5.54 -10.72 -24.60
N LEU A 55 5.96 -11.98 -24.80
CA LEU A 55 7.02 -12.61 -24.01
C LEU A 55 8.36 -11.86 -24.13
N ALA A 56 8.58 -11.09 -25.19
CA ALA A 56 9.75 -10.23 -25.34
C ALA A 56 9.90 -9.22 -24.19
N HIS A 57 8.80 -8.83 -23.52
CA HIS A 57 8.84 -7.94 -22.35
C HIS A 57 9.69 -8.49 -21.21
N ILE A 58 9.83 -9.82 -21.08
CA ILE A 58 10.71 -10.44 -20.08
C ILE A 58 12.17 -10.02 -20.32
N GLY A 59 12.61 -10.01 -21.59
CA GLY A 59 13.95 -9.56 -21.94
C GLY A 59 14.18 -8.08 -21.66
N VAL A 60 13.15 -7.25 -21.88
CA VAL A 60 13.20 -5.82 -21.55
C VAL A 60 13.36 -5.61 -20.04
N LEU A 61 12.54 -6.29 -19.23
CA LEU A 61 12.63 -6.22 -17.76
C LEU A 61 14.02 -6.65 -17.26
N LYS A 62 14.57 -7.73 -17.81
CA LYS A 62 15.92 -8.18 -17.49
C LYS A 62 16.99 -7.12 -17.77
N VAL A 63 16.89 -6.41 -18.90
CA VAL A 63 17.82 -5.32 -19.22
C VAL A 63 17.68 -4.15 -18.25
N PHE A 64 16.47 -3.84 -17.78
CA PHE A 64 16.26 -2.81 -16.75
C PHE A 64 16.97 -3.18 -15.45
N GLU A 65 16.83 -4.44 -15.00
CA GLU A 65 17.52 -4.93 -13.80
C GLU A 65 19.04 -4.92 -13.96
N GLU A 66 19.56 -5.42 -15.08
CA GLU A 66 21.00 -5.42 -15.39
C GLU A 66 21.58 -4.00 -15.46
N ALA A 67 20.80 -3.03 -15.92
CA ALA A 67 21.18 -1.62 -15.98
C ALA A 67 21.01 -0.88 -14.64
N GLY A 68 20.41 -1.51 -13.62
CA GLY A 68 20.11 -0.87 -12.33
C GLY A 68 19.06 0.23 -12.44
N ILE A 69 18.16 0.16 -13.44
CA ILE A 69 17.06 1.12 -13.61
C ILE A 69 15.86 0.60 -12.80
N PRO A 70 15.40 1.32 -11.75
CA PRO A 70 14.28 0.87 -10.95
C PRO A 70 12.98 0.88 -11.75
N VAL A 71 12.10 -0.09 -11.49
CA VAL A 71 10.73 -0.14 -12.01
C VAL A 71 9.78 -0.14 -10.82
N ASP A 72 9.30 1.03 -10.44
CA ASP A 72 8.48 1.24 -9.24
C ASP A 72 7.01 0.90 -9.46
N LEU A 73 6.54 1.21 -10.67
CA LEU A 73 5.19 0.89 -11.10
C LEU A 73 5.26 0.21 -12.46
N VAL A 74 4.50 -0.86 -12.59
CA VAL A 74 4.27 -1.51 -13.88
C VAL A 74 2.78 -1.52 -14.20
N THR A 75 2.47 -1.24 -15.46
CA THR A 75 1.12 -1.35 -16.01
C THR A 75 1.21 -2.06 -17.34
N GLY A 76 0.11 -2.64 -17.82
CA GLY A 76 0.12 -3.28 -19.11
C GLY A 76 -1.25 -3.76 -19.58
N THR A 77 -1.28 -4.22 -20.83
CA THR A 77 -2.49 -4.71 -21.50
C THR A 77 -2.25 -6.12 -22.04
N SER A 78 -3.23 -7.03 -21.89
CA SER A 78 -3.14 -8.41 -22.41
C SER A 78 -1.84 -9.11 -21.95
N MET A 79 -0.99 -9.60 -22.86
CA MET A 79 0.27 -10.26 -22.49
C MET A 79 1.20 -9.35 -21.67
N GLY A 80 1.25 -8.05 -21.95
CA GLY A 80 2.03 -7.11 -21.15
C GLY A 80 1.51 -6.99 -19.72
N ALA A 81 0.20 -7.09 -19.51
CA ALA A 81 -0.38 -7.13 -18.16
C ALA A 81 0.01 -8.41 -17.41
N ILE A 82 0.02 -9.56 -18.09
CA ILE A 82 0.41 -10.84 -17.50
C ILE A 82 1.88 -10.82 -17.08
N VAL A 83 2.78 -10.44 -18.00
CA VAL A 83 4.22 -10.36 -17.71
C VAL A 83 4.50 -9.31 -16.62
N GLY A 84 3.90 -8.13 -16.73
CA GLY A 84 4.06 -7.06 -15.74
C GLY A 84 3.54 -7.45 -14.36
N ALA A 85 2.40 -8.15 -14.27
CA ALA A 85 1.88 -8.63 -12.99
C ALA A 85 2.78 -9.68 -12.35
N LEU A 86 3.31 -10.64 -13.14
CA LEU A 86 4.28 -11.61 -12.64
C LEU A 86 5.54 -10.91 -12.13
N TYR A 87 6.08 -9.97 -12.88
CA TYR A 87 7.22 -9.16 -12.47
C TYR A 87 6.97 -8.42 -11.15
N ALA A 88 5.83 -7.73 -11.02
CA ALA A 88 5.45 -7.02 -9.80
C ALA A 88 5.25 -7.94 -8.58
N MET A 89 4.93 -9.22 -8.81
CA MET A 89 4.85 -10.24 -7.75
C MET A 89 6.24 -10.78 -7.33
N GLY A 90 7.32 -10.29 -7.93
CA GLY A 90 8.69 -10.71 -7.62
C GLY A 90 9.18 -11.91 -8.42
N TYR A 91 8.57 -12.20 -9.57
CA TYR A 91 9.13 -13.18 -10.51
C TYR A 91 10.17 -12.49 -11.39
N SER A 92 11.44 -12.88 -11.26
CA SER A 92 12.61 -12.37 -11.99
C SER A 92 13.39 -13.51 -12.63
#